data_AF-A0A4Y2WEC9-F1
#
_entry.id   AF-A0A4Y2WEC9-F1
#
_cell.length_a   1.000
_cell.length_b   1.000
_cell.length_c   1.000
_cell.angle_alpha   90.00
_cell.angle_beta   90.00
_cell.angle_gamma   90.00
#
_symmetry.space_group_name_H-M   'P 1'
#
loop_
_entity.id
_entity.type
_entity.pdbx_description
1 polymer ?
#
loop_
_entity_poly.entity_id
_entity_poly.type
_entity_poly.pdbx_seq_one_letter_code
_entity_poly.pdbx_strand_id
1 'polypeptide(L)'
;MAFHFLDYLLSNNHVNSIIVHKFDFSDEEVMAYYISFLKTLSLKLNTHTIHFFYNEHTNDFPLYNEAIKFFKHSESMVRIAVRTLTLNVFK
;
A
#
# COMPACT_ATOMS: atom_id res chain seq x y z
N MET A 1 -10.54 11.10 23.47
CA MET A 1 -10.70 9.74 22.92
C MET A 1 -11.09 9.89 21.46
N ALA A 2 -10.10 10.06 20.57
CA ALA A 2 -10.36 10.18 19.15
C ALA A 2 -10.56 8.78 18.58
N PHE A 3 -11.75 8.51 18.04
CA PHE A 3 -12.02 7.29 17.30
C PHE A 3 -11.12 7.28 16.06
N HIS A 4 -10.11 6.42 16.01
CA HIS A 4 -9.23 6.28 14.85
C HIS A 4 -9.97 5.50 13.75
N PHE A 5 -10.81 6.18 12.98
CA PHE A 5 -11.53 5.62 11.82
C PHE A 5 -10.61 4.84 10.87
N LEU A 6 -9.36 5.29 10.72
CA LEU A 6 -8.36 4.60 9.92
C LEU A 6 -7.99 3.22 10.49
N ASP A 7 -7.82 3.10 11.81
CA ASP A 7 -7.51 1.81 12.46
C ASP A 7 -8.70 0.85 12.33
N TYR A 8 -9.93 1.37 12.37
CA TYR A 8 -11.15 0.59 12.08
C TYR A 8 -11.18 0.08 10.62
N LEU A 9 -10.86 0.92 9.64
CA LEU A 9 -10.80 0.50 8.23
C LEU A 9 -9.69 -0.53 7.97
N LEU A 10 -8.53 -0.34 8.61
CA LEU A 10 -7.38 -1.24 8.48
C LEU A 10 -7.66 -2.61 9.13
N SER A 11 -8.27 -2.62 10.31
CA SER A 11 -8.63 -3.85 11.04
C SER A 11 -9.74 -4.67 10.37
N ASN A 12 -10.59 -4.06 9.53
CA ASN A 12 -11.69 -4.76 8.87
C ASN A 12 -11.28 -5.42 7.53
N ASN A 13 -9.98 -5.55 7.24
CA ASN A 13 -9.45 -6.08 5.97
C ASN A 13 -9.94 -5.38 4.69
N HIS A 14 -10.78 -4.34 4.78
CA HIS A 14 -11.30 -3.62 3.63
C HIS A 14 -10.17 -2.95 2.85
N VAL A 15 -9.21 -2.38 3.56
CA VAL A 15 -8.00 -1.79 2.95
C VAL A 15 -7.17 -2.86 2.22
N ASN A 16 -7.01 -4.05 2.81
CA ASN A 16 -6.31 -5.17 2.16
C ASN A 16 -7.03 -5.60 0.88
N SER A 17 -8.37 -5.66 0.88
CA SER A 17 -9.17 -5.94 -0.32
C SER A 17 -8.98 -4.90 -1.43
N ILE A 18 -8.81 -3.62 -1.09
CA ILE A 18 -8.50 -2.56 -2.07
C ILE A 18 -7.07 -2.72 -2.59
N ILE A 19 -6.09 -3.01 -1.72
CA ILE A 19 -4.70 -3.21 -2.13
C ILE A 19 -4.60 -4.32 -3.19
N VAL A 20 -5.20 -5.48 -2.94
CA VAL A 20 -5.10 -6.64 -3.85
C VAL A 20 -6.07 -6.61 -5.03
N HIS A 21 -6.89 -5.55 -5.13
CA HIS A 21 -7.84 -5.42 -6.24
C HIS A 21 -7.11 -5.24 -7.56
N LYS A 22 -7.58 -5.94 -8.59
CA LYS A 22 -7.01 -5.90 -9.95
C LYS A 22 -7.61 -4.73 -10.73
N PHE A 23 -7.11 -3.53 -10.47
CA PHE A 23 -7.47 -2.35 -11.26
C PHE A 23 -6.97 -2.47 -12.71
N ASP A 24 -7.67 -1.82 -13.62
CA ASP A 24 -7.23 -1.63 -14.99
C ASP A 24 -6.25 -0.44 -15.04
N PHE A 25 -4.95 -0.73 -15.15
CA PHE A 25 -3.91 0.29 -15.23
C PHE A 25 -3.58 0.73 -16.67
N SER A 26 -4.40 0.34 -17.65
CA SER A 26 -4.37 1.02 -18.95
C SER A 26 -4.83 2.48 -18.84
N ASP A 27 -5.63 2.78 -17.82
CA ASP A 27 -5.91 4.13 -17.36
C ASP A 27 -4.80 4.62 -16.41
N GLU A 28 -3.98 5.56 -16.91
CA GLU A 28 -2.86 6.13 -16.15
C GLU A 28 -3.31 6.90 -14.90
N GLU A 29 -4.50 7.48 -14.91
CA GLU A 29 -5.06 8.24 -13.79
C GLU A 29 -5.42 7.28 -12.64
N VAL A 30 -6.06 6.16 -12.96
CA VAL A 30 -6.36 5.08 -11.99
C VAL A 30 -5.07 4.56 -11.37
N MET A 31 -4.04 4.31 -12.17
CA MET A 31 -2.73 3.89 -11.66
C MET A 31 -2.10 4.95 -10.75
N ALA A 32 -2.15 6.23 -11.11
CA ALA A 32 -1.60 7.30 -10.30
C ALA A 32 -2.29 7.42 -8.94
N TYR A 33 -3.62 7.27 -8.90
CA TYR A 33 -4.38 7.22 -7.66
C TYR A 33 -4.03 5.99 -6.82
N TYR A 34 -3.92 4.82 -7.44
CA TYR A 34 -3.53 3.58 -6.77
C TYR A 34 -2.13 3.68 -6.13
N ILE A 35 -1.13 4.16 -6.87
CA ILE A 35 0.23 4.36 -6.34
C ILE A 35 0.26 5.38 -5.21
N SER A 36 -0.52 6.46 -5.33
CA SER A 36 -0.66 7.47 -4.27
C SER A 36 -1.32 6.90 -3.01
N PHE A 37 -2.32 6.04 -3.18
CA PHE A 37 -2.97 5.31 -2.10
C PHE A 37 -1.97 4.39 -1.37
N LEU A 38 -1.25 3.52 -2.08
CA LEU A 38 -0.23 2.66 -1.48
C LEU A 38 0.85 3.47 -0.75
N LYS A 39 1.35 4.55 -1.37
CA LYS A 39 2.32 5.44 -0.73
C LYS A 39 1.76 6.04 0.56
N THR A 40 0.50 6.46 0.58
CA THR A 40 -0.16 7.02 1.76
C THR A 40 -0.26 6.00 2.90
N LEU A 41 -0.60 4.74 2.58
CA LEU A 41 -0.60 3.66 3.56
C LEU A 41 0.79 3.38 4.13
N SER A 42 1.83 3.42 3.29
CA SER A 42 3.21 3.22 3.75
C SER A 42 3.67 4.24 4.78
N LEU A 43 3.16 5.47 4.73
CA LEU A 43 3.47 6.53 5.71
C LEU A 43 2.86 6.24 7.09
N LYS A 44 1.90 5.31 7.17
CA LYS A 44 1.22 4.91 8.41
C LYS A 44 1.84 3.66 9.04
N LEU A 45 2.79 3.01 8.36
CA LEU A 45 3.50 1.86 8.89
C LEU A 45 4.33 2.26 10.12
N ASN A 46 4.16 1.48 11.18
CA ASN A 46 4.97 1.50 12.39
C ASN A 46 4.77 0.15 13.11
N THR A 47 5.48 -0.05 14.22
CA THR A 47 5.42 -1.28 15.04
C THR A 47 4.00 -1.64 15.51
N HIS A 48 3.10 -0.66 15.65
CA HIS A 48 1.73 -0.88 16.08
C HIS A 48 0.75 -1.12 14.93
N THR A 49 1.07 -0.74 13.69
CA THR A 49 0.14 -0.82 12.55
C THR A 49 0.53 -1.84 11.51
N ILE A 50 1.78 -2.33 11.53
CA ILE A 50 2.32 -3.28 10.55
C ILE A 50 1.47 -4.56 10.44
N HIS A 51 0.92 -5.03 11.57
CA HIS A 51 0.09 -6.24 11.62
C HIS A 51 -1.21 -6.12 10.83
N PHE A 52 -1.71 -4.91 10.54
CA PHE A 52 -2.89 -4.73 9.68
C PHE A 52 -2.60 -5.00 8.21
N PHE A 53 -1.34 -4.88 7.79
CA PHE A 53 -0.91 -5.06 6.41
C PHE A 53 -0.16 -6.38 6.20
N TYR A 54 0.00 -7.20 7.24
CA TYR A 54 0.65 -8.49 7.18
C TYR A 54 -0.39 -9.60 7.37
N ASN A 55 -0.40 -10.57 6.45
CA ASN A 55 -1.23 -11.75 6.57
C ASN A 55 -0.40 -12.92 7.10
N GLU A 56 -0.61 -13.27 8.37
CA GLU A 56 0.10 -14.37 9.02
C GLU A 56 -0.23 -15.74 8.41
N HIS A 57 -1.42 -15.91 7.81
CA HIS A 57 -1.83 -17.20 7.25
C HIS A 57 -1.13 -17.51 5.93
N THR A 58 -0.88 -16.49 5.10
CA THR A 58 -0.23 -16.63 3.79
C THR A 58 1.23 -16.17 3.81
N ASN A 59 1.72 -15.66 4.94
CA ASN A 59 3.03 -15.03 5.09
C ASN A 59 3.26 -13.93 4.04
N ASP A 60 2.23 -13.15 3.73
CA ASP A 60 2.30 -12.09 2.74
C ASP A 60 2.19 -10.69 3.34
N PHE A 61 2.73 -9.72 2.61
CA PHE A 61 2.66 -8.31 2.96
C PHE A 61 2.12 -7.54 1.74
N PRO A 62 0.78 -7.53 1.54
CA PRO A 62 0.15 -7.10 0.29
C PRO A 62 0.55 -5.69 -0.13
N LEU A 63 0.70 -4.77 0.83
CA LEU A 63 1.10 -3.38 0.56
C LEU A 63 2.43 -3.31 -0.21
N TYR A 64 3.44 -4.08 0.19
CA TYR A 64 4.74 -4.08 -0.49
C TYR A 64 4.73 -4.95 -1.75
N ASN A 65 4.08 -6.11 -1.69
CA ASN A 65 3.97 -7.05 -2.81
C ASN A 65 3.31 -6.41 -4.03
N GLU A 66 2.29 -5.57 -3.83
CA GLU A 66 1.66 -4.84 -4.93
C GLU A 66 2.52 -3.67 -5.41
N ALA A 67 3.11 -2.89 -4.50
CA ALA A 67 3.93 -1.75 -4.87
C ALA A 67 5.17 -2.13 -5.70
N ILE A 68 5.83 -3.25 -5.37
CA ILE A 68 7.08 -3.65 -6.03
C ILE A 68 6.88 -4.05 -7.51
N LYS A 69 5.65 -4.39 -7.92
CA LYS A 69 5.31 -4.64 -9.34
C LYS A 69 5.61 -3.43 -10.23
N PHE A 70 5.58 -2.23 -9.66
CA PHE A 70 5.83 -0.96 -10.36
C PHE A 70 7.28 -0.46 -10.23
N PHE A 71 8.19 -1.25 -9.66
CA PHE A 71 9.57 -0.82 -9.40
C PHE A 71 10.33 -0.34 -10.66
N LYS A 72 10.05 -0.97 -11.81
CA LYS A 72 10.66 -0.65 -13.12
C LYS A 72 9.71 0.11 -14.06
N HIS A 73 8.66 0.75 -13.54
CA HIS A 73 7.70 1.49 -14.36
C HIS A 73 8.39 2.58 -15.22
N SER A 74 7.88 2.87 -16.42
CA SER A 74 8.43 3.88 -17.35
C SER A 74 8.40 5.29 -16.76
N GLU A 75 7.31 5.61 -16.05
CA GLU A 75 7.14 6.90 -15.38
C GLU A 75 8.05 7.09 -14.16
N SER A 76 8.79 8.20 -14.15
CA SER A 76 9.76 8.51 -13.10
C SER A 76 9.09 8.73 -11.73
N MET A 77 7.94 9.38 -11.71
CA MET A 77 7.18 9.67 -10.48
C MET A 77 6.66 8.39 -9.82
N VAL A 78 6.21 7.42 -10.61
CA VAL A 78 5.79 6.10 -10.12
C VAL A 78 6.97 5.39 -9.45
N ARG A 79 8.14 5.36 -10.11
CA ARG A 79 9.36 4.77 -9.51
C ARG A 79 9.76 5.46 -8.22
N ILE A 80 9.68 6.79 -8.15
CA ILE A 80 9.98 7.56 -6.93
C ILE A 80 9.02 7.16 -5.80
N ALA A 81 7.72 7.10 -6.08
CA ALA A 81 6.72 6.71 -5.09
C ALA A 81 6.96 5.28 -4.56
N VAL A 82 7.25 4.32 -5.43
CA VAL A 82 7.55 2.92 -5.06
C VAL A 82 8.82 2.83 -4.23
N ARG A 83 9.86 3.59 -4.58
CA ARG A 83 11.12 3.63 -3.81
C ARG A 83 10.90 4.24 -2.43
N THR A 84 10.16 5.34 -2.31
CA THR A 84 9.78 5.91 -1.01
C THR A 84 8.99 4.91 -0.17
N LEU A 85 8.00 4.24 -0.77
CA LEU A 85 7.24 3.19 -0.09
C LEU A 85 8.16 2.06 0.40
N THR A 86 9.08 1.60 -0.44
CA THR A 86 10.07 0.57 -0.06
C THR A 86 10.87 1.02 1.17
N LEU A 87 11.37 2.26 1.18
CA LEU A 87 12.11 2.80 2.32
C LEU A 87 11.26 2.89 3.59
N ASN A 88 9.96 3.21 3.48
CA ASN A 88 9.06 3.24 4.63
C ASN A 88 8.80 1.85 5.21
N VAL A 89 8.80 0.81 4.36
CA VAL A 89 8.61 -0.59 4.80
C VAL A 89 9.83 -1.11 5.57
N PHE A 90 11.04 -0.76 5.14
CA PHE A 90 12.30 -1.22 5.75
C PHE A 90 12.92 -0.23 6.74
N LYS A 91 12.14 0.75 7.20
CA LYS A 91 12.63 1.79 8.12
C LYS A 91 12.92 1.25 9.51
#